data_AF-A0A3M0YAL5-F1
#
_entry.id   AF-A0A3M0YAL5-F1
#
_cell.length_a   1.000
_cell.length_b   1.000
_cell.length_c   1.000
_cell.angle_alpha   90.00
_cell.angle_beta   90.00
_cell.angle_gamma   90.00
#
_symmetry.space_group_name_H-M   'P 1'
#
loop_
_entity.id
_entity.type
_entity.pdbx_description
1 polymer ?
#
loop_
_entity_poly.entity_id
_entity_poly.type
_entity_poly.pdbx_seq_one_letter_code
_entity_poly.pdbx_strand_id
1 'polypeptide(L)'
;MAFDIFGNNRAPKGVSFVDIYSNASSTGARKRRKRTLGIRDKQILYHRAKERCEACGRKISFSEMMVGHKRAYSKGGATTLANCVCLCYKCNKLQGTDSLETLKKKLSGTYGKKRRTKSKSASVRKRKARNQPQSIVDLFRSSQKSPFGFGF
;
A
#
# COMPACT_ATOMS: atom_id res chain seq x y z
N MET A 1 -35.79 31.85 60.95
CA MET A 1 -34.32 31.81 60.98
C MET A 1 -33.85 31.91 59.54
N ALA A 2 -33.18 33.01 59.21
CA ALA A 2 -32.84 33.38 57.84
C ALA A 2 -31.64 32.58 57.30
N PHE A 3 -31.65 32.41 55.98
CA PHE A 3 -30.68 31.73 55.12
C PHE A 3 -29.25 32.26 55.27
N ASP A 4 -28.25 31.41 55.04
CA ASP A 4 -27.05 31.79 54.27
C ASP A 4 -26.31 30.55 53.71
N ILE A 5 -26.53 30.30 52.42
CA ILE A 5 -25.69 29.46 51.56
C ILE A 5 -24.71 30.41 50.88
N PHE A 6 -23.47 30.57 51.38
CA PHE A 6 -22.36 31.06 50.55
C PHE A 6 -21.02 30.48 51.03
N GLY A 7 -20.66 29.35 50.41
CA GLY A 7 -19.28 28.86 50.39
C GLY A 7 -18.37 29.88 49.71
N ASN A 8 -17.40 30.32 50.49
CA ASN A 8 -16.41 31.37 50.25
C ASN A 8 -15.53 31.08 49.01
N ASN A 9 -15.85 31.69 47.85
CA ASN A 9 -14.99 31.69 46.67
C ASN A 9 -14.00 32.87 46.75
N ARG A 10 -12.87 32.66 47.44
CA ARG A 10 -11.79 33.64 47.46
C ARG A 10 -10.93 33.45 46.20
N ALA A 11 -11.18 34.26 45.18
CA ALA A 11 -10.32 34.33 44.00
C ALA A 11 -8.88 34.74 44.40
N PRO A 12 -7.83 34.13 43.84
CA PRO A 12 -6.46 34.53 44.12
C PRO A 12 -6.19 35.93 43.55
N LYS A 13 -5.73 36.84 44.41
CA LYS A 13 -5.27 38.17 43.99
C LYS A 13 -3.96 38.01 43.22
N GLY A 14 -3.90 38.52 41.98
CA GLY A 14 -2.65 38.60 41.21
C GLY A 14 -2.69 38.03 39.78
N VAL A 15 -3.84 37.73 39.20
CA VAL A 15 -3.93 37.41 37.77
C VAL A 15 -3.99 38.72 36.97
N SER A 16 -3.02 38.96 36.11
CA SER A 16 -3.04 40.13 35.24
C SER A 16 -4.06 39.91 34.12
N PHE A 17 -4.68 40.98 33.63
CA PHE A 17 -5.75 40.95 32.61
C PHE A 17 -5.35 40.17 31.32
N VAL A 18 -4.05 39.97 31.07
CA VAL A 18 -3.53 39.26 29.89
C VAL A 18 -3.49 37.74 30.07
N ASP A 19 -3.59 37.23 31.31
CA ASP A 19 -3.40 35.80 31.64
C ASP A 19 -4.68 34.96 31.46
N ILE A 20 -5.84 35.62 31.27
CA ILE A 20 -7.13 34.95 31.08
C ILE A 20 -7.27 34.40 29.65
N TYR A 21 -6.60 34.99 28.65
CA TYR A 21 -6.78 34.61 27.24
C TYR A 21 -5.94 33.39 26.78
N SER A 22 -5.13 32.79 27.65
CA SER A 22 -4.20 31.71 27.26
C SER A 22 -4.57 30.30 27.75
N ASN A 23 -5.64 30.12 28.55
CA ASN A 23 -5.90 28.84 29.23
C ASN A 23 -7.33 28.28 29.08
N ALA A 24 -7.99 28.51 27.94
CA ALA A 24 -9.32 27.97 27.66
C ALA A 24 -9.36 27.03 26.44
N SER A 25 -8.69 25.88 26.50
CA SER A 25 -9.04 24.72 25.66
C SER A 25 -8.40 23.41 26.13
N SER A 26 -8.60 23.06 27.40
CA SER A 26 -8.07 21.83 28.02
C SER A 26 -9.16 20.82 28.38
N THR A 27 -10.25 20.76 27.61
CA THR A 27 -11.30 19.73 27.77
C THR A 27 -11.37 18.83 26.53
N GLY A 28 -10.64 17.70 26.59
CA GLY A 28 -11.36 16.42 26.66
C GLY A 28 -11.73 15.64 25.41
N ALA A 29 -11.15 15.90 24.23
CA ALA A 29 -11.13 14.90 23.15
C ALA A 29 -9.92 15.10 22.24
N ARG A 30 -8.87 14.26 22.38
CA ARG A 30 -7.76 14.24 21.41
C ARG A 30 -8.32 13.80 20.06
N LYS A 31 -8.73 14.73 19.19
CA LYS A 31 -9.13 14.43 17.80
C LYS A 31 -8.04 13.57 17.17
N ARG A 32 -8.40 12.35 16.76
CA ARG A 32 -7.48 11.41 16.10
C ARG A 32 -6.81 12.14 14.93
N ARG A 33 -5.48 12.21 14.95
CA ARG A 33 -4.70 12.86 13.88
C ARG A 33 -5.06 12.21 12.55
N LYS A 34 -5.66 12.99 11.64
CA LYS A 34 -6.04 12.51 10.31
C LYS A 34 -4.78 12.08 9.56
N ARG A 35 -4.85 10.92 8.91
CA ARG A 35 -3.73 10.38 8.11
C ARG A 35 -3.77 10.83 6.64
N THR A 36 -4.84 11.50 6.24
CA THR A 36 -5.11 11.90 4.86
C THR A 36 -5.40 13.40 4.80
N LEU A 37 -4.88 14.05 3.76
CA LEU A 37 -5.18 15.44 3.42
C LEU A 37 -6.58 15.59 2.81
N GLY A 38 -7.19 16.76 2.98
CA GLY A 38 -8.42 17.13 2.28
C GLY A 38 -8.19 17.34 0.78
N ILE A 39 -9.27 17.43 -0.01
CA ILE A 39 -9.19 17.60 -1.47
C ILE A 39 -8.46 18.90 -1.84
N ARG A 40 -8.78 20.01 -1.18
CA ARG A 40 -8.12 21.31 -1.40
C ARG A 40 -6.61 21.24 -1.14
N ASP A 41 -6.21 20.63 -0.02
CA ASP A 41 -4.80 20.43 0.33
C ASP A 41 -4.07 19.55 -0.69
N LYS A 42 -4.75 18.52 -1.22
CA LYS A 42 -4.20 17.69 -2.29
C LYS A 42 -3.96 18.50 -3.56
N GLN A 43 -4.89 19.38 -3.96
CA GLN A 43 -4.72 20.25 -5.12
C GLN A 43 -3.52 21.18 -4.93
N ILE A 44 -3.40 21.83 -3.77
CA ILE A 44 -2.25 22.68 -3.44
C ILE A 44 -0.94 21.90 -3.55
N LEU A 45 -0.90 20.68 -2.99
CA LEU A 45 0.26 19.81 -3.03
C LEU A 45 0.63 19.40 -4.47
N TYR A 46 -0.37 19.10 -5.30
CA TYR A 46 -0.20 18.75 -6.71
C TYR A 46 0.42 19.89 -7.52
N HIS A 47 -0.12 21.11 -7.37
CA HIS A 47 0.39 22.30 -8.05
C HIS A 47 1.80 22.65 -7.56
N ARG A 48 2.07 22.55 -6.26
CA ARG A 48 3.42 22.75 -5.69
C ARG A 48 4.44 21.80 -6.29
N ALA A 49 4.04 20.56 -6.56
CA ALA A 49 4.88 19.53 -7.15
C ALA A 49 5.02 19.64 -8.69
N LYS A 50 4.42 20.67 -9.32
CA LYS A 50 4.43 20.88 -10.77
C LYS A 50 4.01 19.63 -11.55
N GLU A 51 2.96 18.96 -11.05
CA GLU A 51 2.35 17.77 -11.67
C GLU A 51 3.32 16.60 -11.81
N ARG A 52 4.34 16.55 -10.94
CA ARG A 52 5.39 15.54 -10.97
C ARG A 52 5.57 14.87 -9.62
N CYS A 53 6.00 13.62 -9.65
CA CYS A 53 6.39 12.88 -8.47
C CYS A 53 7.67 13.47 -7.85
N GLU A 54 7.64 13.89 -6.59
CA GLU A 54 8.79 14.49 -5.89
C GLU A 54 9.93 13.49 -5.60
N ALA A 55 9.69 12.20 -5.82
CA ALA A 55 10.69 11.14 -5.65
C ALA A 55 11.37 10.73 -6.96
N CYS A 56 10.62 10.52 -8.05
CA CYS A 56 11.15 10.02 -9.32
C CYS A 56 11.03 10.98 -10.50
N GLY A 57 10.41 12.16 -10.33
CA GLY A 57 10.32 13.21 -11.34
C GLY A 57 9.31 12.97 -12.48
N ARG A 58 8.64 11.81 -12.51
CA ARG A 58 7.64 11.48 -13.55
C ARG A 58 6.42 12.37 -13.45
N LYS A 59 5.87 12.78 -14.60
CA LYS A 59 4.56 13.45 -14.68
C LYS A 59 3.46 12.50 -14.20
N ILE A 60 2.52 13.01 -13.43
CA ILE A 60 1.38 12.26 -12.88
C ILE A 60 0.12 13.10 -13.01
N SER A 61 -1.01 12.46 -13.29
CA SER A 61 -2.31 13.13 -13.26
C SER A 61 -2.79 13.32 -11.81
N PHE A 62 -3.67 14.30 -11.57
CA PHE A 62 -4.25 14.53 -10.24
C PHE A 62 -5.04 13.31 -9.71
N SER A 63 -5.66 12.52 -10.61
CA SER A 63 -6.40 11.31 -10.23
C SER A 63 -5.49 10.19 -9.72
N GLU A 64 -4.29 10.04 -10.32
CA GLU A 64 -3.32 9.00 -9.96
C GLU A 64 -2.34 9.42 -8.85
N MET A 65 -2.39 10.70 -8.44
CA MET A 65 -1.57 11.26 -7.38
C MET A 65 -1.84 10.55 -6.06
N MET A 66 -0.76 10.14 -5.40
CA MET A 66 -0.78 9.63 -4.04
C MET A 66 -0.08 10.62 -3.10
N VAL A 67 -0.66 10.78 -1.90
CA VAL A 67 -0.07 11.62 -0.85
C VAL A 67 0.85 10.76 0.01
N GLY A 68 2.14 11.06 -0.02
CA GLY A 68 3.12 10.49 0.92
C GLY A 68 3.48 11.46 2.03
N HIS A 69 4.36 11.03 2.94
CA HIS A 69 4.95 11.88 3.98
C HIS A 69 6.48 11.98 3.83
N LYS A 70 7.08 13.15 4.04
CA LYS A 70 8.54 13.36 4.11
C LYS A 70 9.10 12.57 5.28
N ARG A 71 8.54 12.79 6.48
CA ARG A 71 8.74 11.97 7.67
C ARG A 71 7.52 11.08 7.86
N ALA A 72 7.75 9.76 7.87
CA ALA A 72 6.69 8.77 7.98
C ALA A 72 5.79 9.01 9.21
N TYR A 73 4.49 8.75 9.06
CA TYR A 73 3.52 8.87 10.15
C TYR A 73 3.89 7.99 11.35
N SER A 74 4.38 6.77 11.11
CA SER A 74 4.86 5.84 12.14
C SER A 74 6.06 6.39 12.93
N LYS A 75 6.84 7.31 12.35
CA LYS A 75 7.98 7.98 12.99
C LYS A 75 7.60 9.34 13.59
N GLY A 76 6.31 9.57 13.84
CA GLY A 76 5.79 10.81 14.42
C GLY A 76 5.56 11.95 13.43
N GLY A 77 5.60 11.70 12.12
CA GLY A 77 5.31 12.72 11.11
C GLY A 77 3.83 13.14 11.10
N ALA A 78 3.57 14.44 11.18
CA ALA A 78 2.21 14.97 11.08
C ALA A 78 1.71 15.00 9.63
N THR A 79 0.40 14.85 9.42
CA THR A 79 -0.23 15.01 8.09
C THR A 79 -0.51 16.49 7.84
N THR A 80 0.53 17.25 7.51
CA THR A 80 0.44 18.67 7.16
C THR A 80 0.98 18.89 5.75
N LEU A 81 0.55 19.95 5.06
CA LEU A 81 1.05 20.29 3.72
C LEU A 81 2.59 20.39 3.65
N ALA A 82 3.24 20.81 4.74
CA ALA A 82 4.70 20.90 4.83
C ALA A 82 5.38 19.51 4.83
N ASN A 83 4.78 18.54 5.54
CA ASN A 83 5.29 17.17 5.63
C ASN A 83 4.75 16.26 4.52
N CYS A 84 3.66 16.60 3.85
CA CYS A 84 3.13 15.79 2.76
C CYS A 84 3.88 16.02 1.45
N VAL A 85 3.92 14.98 0.62
CA VAL A 85 4.60 14.96 -0.69
C VAL A 85 3.74 14.32 -1.76
N CYS A 86 3.91 14.79 -2.99
CA CYS A 86 3.24 14.26 -4.17
C CYS A 86 4.03 13.08 -4.75
N LEU A 87 3.44 11.88 -4.76
CA LEU A 87 4.08 10.65 -5.24
C LEU A 87 3.22 9.95 -6.28
N CYS A 88 3.87 9.26 -7.22
CA CYS A 88 3.19 8.29 -8.07
C CYS A 88 2.90 6.99 -7.30
N TYR A 89 1.95 6.19 -7.77
CA TYR A 89 1.58 4.90 -7.16
C TYR A 89 2.78 3.99 -6.85
N LYS A 90 3.71 3.86 -7.81
CA LYS A 90 4.91 3.00 -7.66
C LYS A 90 5.83 3.49 -6.54
N CYS A 91 6.09 4.80 -6.49
CA CYS A 91 6.93 5.40 -5.46
C CYS A 91 6.26 5.37 -4.09
N ASN A 92 4.95 5.62 -4.02
CA ASN A 92 4.20 5.53 -2.78
C ASN A 92 4.24 4.10 -2.19
N LYS A 93 4.06 3.09 -3.05
CA LYS A 93 4.17 1.67 -2.65
C LYS A 93 5.59 1.31 -2.18
N LEU A 94 6.62 1.87 -2.82
CA LEU A 94 8.02 1.66 -2.44
C LEU A 94 8.38 2.39 -1.13
N GLN A 95 7.75 3.53 -0.84
CA GLN A 95 7.96 4.30 0.38
C GLN A 95 7.45 3.55 1.60
N GLY A 96 6.21 3.04 1.56
CA GLY A 96 5.62 2.32 2.69
C GLY A 96 5.69 3.13 4.01
N THR A 97 6.37 2.58 5.02
CA THR A 97 6.56 3.20 6.34
C THR A 97 7.88 3.98 6.46
N ASP A 98 8.61 4.15 5.36
CA ASP A 98 9.87 4.91 5.31
C ASP A 98 9.66 6.40 5.07
N SER A 99 10.73 7.18 5.31
CA SER A 99 10.81 8.59 4.97
C SER A 99 11.10 8.78 3.47
N LEU A 100 10.77 9.96 2.95
CA LEU A 100 11.06 10.34 1.56
C LEU A 100 12.57 10.25 1.26
N GLU A 101 13.43 10.60 2.22
CA GLU A 101 14.88 10.49 2.03
C GLU A 101 15.32 9.04 1.79
N THR A 102 14.83 8.10 2.60
CA THR A 102 15.10 6.68 2.42
C THR A 102 14.56 6.19 1.08
N LEU A 103 13.37 6.66 0.66
CA LEU A 103 12.84 6.36 -0.68
C LEU A 103 13.78 6.85 -1.78
N LYS A 104 14.25 8.10 -1.72
CA LYS A 104 15.17 8.67 -2.71
C LYS A 104 16.48 7.87 -2.77
N LYS A 105 17.03 7.47 -1.62
CA LYS A 105 18.20 6.58 -1.53
C LYS A 105 17.94 5.21 -2.18
N LYS A 106 16.76 4.61 -1.95
CA LYS A 106 16.35 3.36 -2.61
C LYS A 106 16.19 3.50 -4.12
N LEU A 107 15.81 4.70 -4.61
CA LEU A 107 15.70 4.97 -6.05
C LEU A 107 17.06 5.23 -6.70
N SER A 108 17.96 5.95 -6.03
CA SER A 108 19.33 6.19 -6.51
C SER A 108 20.17 4.91 -6.52
N GLY A 109 19.88 3.97 -5.61
CA GLY A 109 20.45 2.63 -5.59
C GLY A 109 19.93 1.76 -6.73
N THR A 110 20.34 2.01 -7.97
CA THR A 110 20.14 1.12 -9.13
C THR A 110 18.70 0.63 -9.33
N TYR A 111 17.72 1.55 -9.44
CA TYR A 111 16.37 1.25 -9.96
C TYR A 111 16.40 0.88 -11.48
N GLY A 112 17.36 0.05 -11.89
CA GLY A 112 17.58 -0.48 -13.23
C GLY A 112 17.86 -1.99 -13.26
N LYS A 113 17.99 -2.68 -12.12
CA LYS A 113 17.97 -4.16 -12.13
C LYS A 113 16.54 -4.62 -12.34
N LYS A 114 16.16 -4.80 -13.61
CA LYS A 114 14.96 -5.55 -14.03
C LYS A 114 14.82 -6.76 -13.11
N ARG A 115 13.73 -6.87 -12.35
CA ARG A 115 13.38 -8.14 -11.72
C ARG A 115 13.32 -9.16 -12.86
N ARG A 116 14.20 -10.18 -12.86
CA ARG A 116 13.98 -11.39 -13.65
C ARG A 116 12.57 -11.85 -13.28
N THR A 117 11.62 -11.71 -14.20
CA THR A 117 10.38 -12.46 -14.11
C THR A 117 10.84 -13.91 -14.08
N LYS A 118 10.69 -14.60 -12.93
CA LYS A 118 10.66 -16.06 -12.96
C LYS A 118 9.45 -16.38 -13.83
N SER A 119 9.68 -16.60 -15.12
CA SER A 119 8.76 -17.31 -15.98
C SER A 119 8.40 -18.56 -15.21
N LYS A 120 7.14 -18.69 -14.78
CA LYS A 120 6.63 -19.95 -14.26
C LYS A 120 6.94 -20.97 -15.34
N SER A 121 7.90 -21.85 -15.09
CA SER A 121 8.16 -23.00 -15.95
C SER A 121 6.86 -23.77 -16.03
N ALA A 122 6.22 -23.74 -17.20
CA ALA A 122 5.14 -24.65 -17.51
C ALA A 122 5.68 -26.06 -17.30
N SER A 123 5.17 -26.79 -16.31
CA SER A 123 5.45 -28.22 -16.23
C SER A 123 4.74 -28.86 -17.41
N VAL A 124 5.47 -29.07 -18.51
CA VAL A 124 5.05 -29.97 -19.58
C VAL A 124 5.09 -31.37 -18.99
N ARG A 125 4.01 -31.78 -18.32
CA ARG A 125 3.75 -33.18 -18.01
C ARG A 125 3.57 -33.89 -19.34
N LYS A 126 4.61 -34.58 -19.82
CA LYS A 126 4.49 -35.55 -20.92
C LYS A 126 3.42 -36.56 -20.52
N ARG A 127 2.21 -36.44 -21.07
CA ARG A 127 1.22 -37.50 -20.98
C ARG A 127 1.76 -38.66 -21.81
N LYS A 128 2.15 -39.73 -21.12
CA LYS A 128 2.51 -41.02 -21.74
C LYS A 128 1.29 -41.45 -22.56
N ALA A 129 1.47 -41.54 -23.89
CA ALA A 129 0.45 -42.06 -24.78
C ALA A 129 0.04 -43.45 -24.29
N ARG A 130 -1.23 -43.60 -23.89
CA ARG A 130 -1.82 -44.90 -23.64
C ARG A 130 -2.25 -45.41 -25.00
N ASN A 131 -1.51 -46.39 -25.51
CA ASN A 131 -1.88 -47.15 -26.71
C ASN A 131 -3.30 -47.69 -26.55
N GLN A 132 -4.19 -47.32 -27.47
CA GLN A 132 -5.43 -48.04 -27.74
C GLN A 132 -5.44 -48.33 -29.24
N PRO A 133 -5.35 -49.59 -29.67
CA PRO A 133 -5.88 -49.98 -30.96
C PRO A 133 -7.38 -50.23 -30.78
N GLN A 134 -8.23 -49.32 -31.28
CA GLN A 134 -9.66 -49.62 -31.46
C GLN A 134 -9.98 -49.59 -32.94
N SER A 135 -9.58 -50.66 -33.62
CA SER A 135 -10.18 -51.00 -34.90
C SER A 135 -10.61 -52.47 -34.85
N ILE A 136 -11.87 -52.71 -35.21
CA ILE A 136 -12.55 -54.02 -35.18
C ILE A 136 -11.85 -55.08 -36.05
N VAL A 137 -10.91 -54.66 -36.91
CA VAL A 137 -10.13 -55.55 -37.77
C VAL A 137 -9.05 -56.35 -37.01
N ASP A 138 -8.60 -55.88 -35.84
CA ASP A 138 -7.54 -56.54 -35.07
C ASP A 138 -8.03 -57.72 -34.20
N LEU A 139 -9.34 -57.92 -34.07
CA LEU A 139 -9.92 -59.04 -33.31
C LEU A 139 -10.04 -60.33 -34.13
N PHE A 140 -10.02 -60.25 -35.47
CA PHE A 140 -10.28 -61.40 -36.34
C PHE A 140 -9.02 -62.24 -36.65
N ARG A 141 -7.82 -61.76 -36.27
CA ARG A 141 -6.54 -62.45 -36.52
C ARG A 141 -6.15 -63.48 -35.45
N SER A 142 -6.90 -63.57 -34.36
CA SER A 142 -6.58 -64.44 -33.22
C SER A 142 -7.25 -65.82 -33.27
N SER A 143 -8.12 -66.09 -34.26
CA SER A 143 -8.99 -67.28 -34.27
C SER A 143 -8.58 -68.39 -35.26
N GLN A 144 -7.36 -68.38 -35.82
CA GLN A 144 -6.86 -69.49 -36.68
C GLN A 144 -5.47 -69.98 -36.26
N LYS A 145 -5.30 -70.31 -34.98
CA LYS A 145 -4.22 -71.21 -34.54
C LYS A 145 -4.78 -72.25 -33.57
N SER A 146 -5.45 -73.26 -34.13
CA SER A 146 -5.58 -74.55 -33.47
C SER A 146 -4.38 -75.45 -33.85
N PRO A 147 -3.99 -76.39 -32.96
CA PRO A 147 -2.76 -77.17 -33.04
C PRO A 147 -2.95 -78.46 -33.85
N PHE A 148 -1.91 -79.31 -33.91
CA PHE A 148 -1.79 -80.59 -34.68
C PHE A 148 -1.35 -80.37 -36.14
N GLY A 149 -0.18 -80.78 -36.64
CA GLY A 149 0.75 -81.83 -36.21
C GLY A 149 0.43 -83.14 -36.93
N PHE A 150 0.96 -83.34 -38.15
CA PHE A 150 1.28 -84.66 -38.71
C PHE A 150 2.46 -84.52 -39.68
N GLY A 151 3.55 -85.20 -39.35
CA GLY A 151 4.72 -85.39 -40.20
C GLY A 151 4.46 -86.44 -41.28
N PHE A 152 5.29 -86.36 -42.31
CA PHE A 152 5.57 -87.45 -43.26
C PHE A 152 6.63 -88.38 -42.67
#